data_AF-A0A7V4J467-F1
#
_entry.id   AF-A0A7V4J467-F1
#
_cell.length_a   1.000
_cell.length_b   1.000
_cell.length_c   1.000
_cell.angle_alpha   90.00
_cell.angle_beta   90.00
_cell.angle_gamma   90.00
#
_symmetry.space_group_name_H-M   'P 1'
#
loop_
_entity.id
_entity.type
_entity.pdbx_description
1 polymer ?
#
loop_
_entity_poly.entity_id
_entity_poly.type
_entity_poly.pdbx_seq_one_letter_code
_entity_poly.pdbx_strand_id
1 'polypeptide(L)'
;MEIKGRTILVLGGYGLVGMAVCRQLMPESPAMLIVSSLLEDEARKAVERLRAEFAGSTVKLVPVWGNVFVRVALKDTTRPEVLASPEYRRWVFEDVLTDLTETTINDSYLAQLLMGRTDFAPGIVPDAVVDCINTATALAYQDIYTSAAEVLDIYDRAHELWYMGKETAMPAMDDYAAAVERLLASLYVPQLVRHIQILHEAMRRAGTRAYLKIGTTGTGGMGLNIPYTHGEERPSRVLLSKAAMAGAHSLLLFLMARTPGAPAIKEIKPSAAITWKQIGYGPIKKRGREIPLYDCPPEQGLRLDGQAFDLSHHTGGRRLDGVLESVYIDTGENGYFSLAEFSVITTAGQMEAVTPEDIAFNAVCELKGISTGRDIVGALDGAVMNPSYRAGVLRHRAIAFARQLEIEHGVDSVAFEILGPPRLSKLLFEAYLLKRVFRTMAAVAETDPQTISREVTRLISEDARLRSSAISIGIPILMPDGCTLLCANRDRRDHRWEWQKWQTTPDAINRRAENEWIDLRVNNMAGWQARMAAILAEARNLPEPAFDSSSRWLRPMSDATSWQTEPEINIGEVVGWIFINEEKGVRMKS
;
A
#
# COMPACT_ATOMS: atom_id res chain seq x y z
N MET A 1 -19.97 -0.48 -13.29
CA MET A 1 -20.87 -1.47 -12.67
C MET A 1 -22.27 -0.90 -12.54
N GLU A 2 -23.31 -1.74 -12.49
CA GLU A 2 -24.66 -1.28 -12.14
C GLU A 2 -24.72 -0.90 -10.65
N ILE A 3 -25.19 0.31 -10.34
CA ILE A 3 -25.29 0.84 -8.96
C ILE A 3 -26.63 0.49 -8.31
N LYS A 4 -27.69 0.36 -9.11
CA LYS A 4 -29.04 0.05 -8.61
C LYS A 4 -29.04 -1.23 -7.77
N GLY A 5 -29.63 -1.15 -6.59
CA GLY A 5 -29.74 -2.29 -5.67
C GLY A 5 -28.41 -2.74 -5.02
N ARG A 6 -27.33 -1.97 -5.15
CA ARG A 6 -26.02 -2.27 -4.54
C ARG A 6 -25.81 -1.57 -3.20
N THR A 7 -24.85 -2.08 -2.43
CA THR A 7 -24.34 -1.42 -1.23
C THR A 7 -23.08 -0.64 -1.57
N ILE A 8 -23.10 0.68 -1.37
CA ILE A 8 -21.95 1.56 -1.66
C ILE A 8 -21.44 2.18 -0.36
N LEU A 9 -20.14 2.10 -0.12
CA LEU A 9 -19.46 2.79 0.98
C LEU A 9 -18.81 4.07 0.46
N VAL A 10 -19.12 5.22 1.08
CA VAL A 10 -18.45 6.49 0.82
C VAL A 10 -17.58 6.85 2.02
N LEU A 11 -16.26 6.74 1.86
CA LEU A 11 -15.31 7.18 2.88
C LEU A 11 -15.14 8.69 2.80
N GLY A 12 -15.30 9.39 3.93
CA GLY A 12 -15.27 10.86 3.96
C GLY A 12 -16.57 11.49 3.44
N GLY A 13 -17.72 10.83 3.61
CA GLY A 13 -19.03 11.24 3.11
C GLY A 13 -19.59 12.54 3.69
N TYR A 14 -19.11 13.00 4.84
CA TYR A 14 -19.43 14.34 5.36
C TYR A 14 -18.62 15.47 4.68
N GLY A 15 -17.48 15.12 4.09
CA GLY A 15 -16.62 16.05 3.38
C GLY A 15 -17.30 16.65 2.15
N LEU A 16 -16.74 17.76 1.65
CA LEU A 16 -17.30 18.51 0.52
C LEU A 16 -17.60 17.61 -0.69
N VAL A 17 -16.59 16.87 -1.16
CA VAL A 17 -16.75 15.94 -2.29
C VAL A 17 -17.56 14.71 -1.91
N GLY A 18 -17.33 14.14 -0.73
CA GLY A 18 -18.05 12.94 -0.29
C GLY A 18 -19.55 13.14 -0.23
N MET A 19 -20.02 14.30 0.22
CA MET A 19 -21.44 14.64 0.24
C MET A 19 -22.01 14.79 -1.18
N ALA A 20 -21.28 15.44 -2.09
CA ALA A 20 -21.68 15.55 -3.49
C ALA A 20 -21.76 14.17 -4.18
N VAL A 21 -20.80 13.27 -3.90
CA VAL A 21 -20.83 11.88 -4.36
C VAL A 21 -22.07 11.17 -3.81
N CYS A 22 -22.38 11.32 -2.51
CA CYS A 22 -23.58 10.74 -1.93
C CYS A 22 -24.84 11.22 -2.66
N ARG A 23 -24.97 12.54 -2.90
CA ARG A 23 -26.09 13.13 -3.65
C ARG A 23 -26.19 12.59 -5.08
N GLN A 24 -25.06 12.43 -5.77
CA GLN A 24 -25.02 11.90 -7.14
C GLN A 24 -25.37 10.41 -7.19
N LEU A 25 -25.09 9.66 -6.13
CA LEU A 25 -25.45 8.24 -6.01
C LEU A 25 -26.93 8.01 -5.68
N MET A 26 -27.60 8.95 -4.99
CA MET A 26 -29.00 8.78 -4.57
C MET A 26 -29.97 8.52 -5.74
N PRO A 27 -29.92 9.26 -6.87
CA PRO A 27 -30.75 8.99 -8.06
C PRO A 27 -30.52 7.61 -8.69
N GLU A 28 -29.32 7.05 -8.55
CA GLU A 28 -28.97 5.72 -9.08
C GLU A 28 -29.62 4.57 -8.27
N SER A 29 -30.35 4.91 -7.19
CA SER A 29 -31.12 3.98 -6.37
C SER A 29 -30.32 2.76 -5.85
N PRO A 30 -29.15 2.95 -5.20
CA PRO A 30 -28.49 1.87 -4.49
C PRO A 30 -29.41 1.30 -3.40
N ALA A 31 -29.24 0.03 -3.05
CA ALA A 31 -29.98 -0.54 -1.92
C ALA A 31 -29.56 0.12 -0.60
N MET A 32 -28.26 0.43 -0.48
CA MET A 32 -27.69 1.04 0.71
C MET A 32 -26.53 1.96 0.39
N LEU A 33 -26.45 3.07 1.12
CA LEU A 33 -25.30 3.95 1.17
C LEU A 33 -24.76 4.02 2.60
N ILE A 34 -23.53 3.55 2.78
CA ILE A 34 -22.79 3.66 4.04
C ILE A 34 -21.97 4.95 3.96
N VAL A 35 -22.24 5.88 4.87
CA VAL A 35 -21.65 7.23 4.86
C VAL A 35 -20.69 7.34 6.04
N SER A 36 -19.38 7.35 5.74
CA SER A 36 -18.33 7.37 6.75
C SER A 36 -17.80 8.78 6.99
N SER A 37 -17.58 9.15 8.27
CA SER A 37 -16.77 10.33 8.63
C SER A 37 -15.73 9.98 9.70
N LEU A 38 -14.89 10.94 10.07
CA LEU A 38 -13.99 10.77 11.22
C LEU A 38 -14.79 10.82 12.53
N LEU A 39 -15.69 11.80 12.67
CA LEU A 39 -16.48 12.02 13.87
C LEU A 39 -17.91 11.48 13.75
N GLU A 40 -18.49 11.04 14.86
CA GLU A 40 -19.86 10.54 14.91
C GLU A 40 -20.89 11.58 14.46
N ASP A 41 -20.81 12.79 15.03
CA ASP A 41 -21.72 13.89 14.76
C ASP A 41 -21.74 14.27 13.27
N GLU A 42 -20.57 14.24 12.62
CA GLU A 42 -20.44 14.49 11.18
C GLU A 42 -21.14 13.41 10.34
N ALA A 43 -20.92 12.13 10.67
CA ALA A 43 -21.54 11.02 9.95
C ALA A 43 -23.08 11.03 10.08
N ARG A 44 -23.58 11.30 11.29
CA ARG A 44 -25.03 11.41 11.56
C ARG A 44 -25.64 12.58 10.80
N LYS A 45 -25.05 13.77 10.90
CA LYS A 45 -25.50 14.96 10.16
C LYS A 45 -25.48 14.76 8.65
N ALA A 46 -24.49 14.03 8.12
CA ALA A 46 -24.43 13.71 6.70
C ALA A 46 -25.66 12.89 6.26
N VAL A 47 -25.99 11.84 7.00
CA VAL A 47 -27.15 10.98 6.72
C VAL A 47 -28.47 11.73 6.92
N GLU A 48 -28.60 12.54 7.96
CA GLU A 48 -29.80 13.36 8.20
C GLU A 48 -30.07 14.33 7.05
N ARG A 49 -29.04 14.99 6.53
CA ARG A 49 -29.15 15.88 5.36
C ARG A 49 -29.62 15.11 4.13
N LEU A 50 -29.02 13.96 3.84
CA LEU A 50 -29.42 13.13 2.71
C LEU A 50 -30.87 12.62 2.86
N ARG A 51 -31.31 12.27 4.08
CA ARG A 51 -32.71 11.90 4.32
C ARG A 51 -33.67 13.06 4.07
N ALA A 52 -33.30 14.27 4.49
CA ALA A 52 -34.12 15.46 4.26
C ALA A 52 -34.21 15.84 2.76
N GLU A 53 -33.07 15.82 2.06
CA GLU A 53 -33.00 16.15 0.62
C GLU A 53 -33.72 15.11 -0.25
N PHE A 54 -33.73 13.84 0.17
CA PHE A 54 -34.29 12.71 -0.59
C PHE A 54 -35.37 11.97 0.22
N ALA A 55 -36.32 12.70 0.81
CA ALA A 55 -37.35 12.16 1.70
C ALA A 55 -38.24 11.04 1.09
N GLY A 56 -38.31 10.94 -0.24
CA GLY A 56 -39.03 9.87 -0.96
C GLY A 56 -38.18 8.67 -1.38
N SER A 57 -36.88 8.66 -1.05
CA SER A 57 -35.97 7.58 -1.46
C SER A 57 -36.09 6.35 -0.57
N THR A 58 -36.01 5.17 -1.19
CA THR A 58 -35.96 3.87 -0.50
C THR A 58 -34.54 3.44 -0.12
N VAL A 59 -33.52 4.23 -0.47
CA VAL A 59 -32.11 3.93 -0.19
C VAL A 59 -31.88 3.90 1.32
N LYS A 60 -31.35 2.79 1.84
CA LYS A 60 -30.97 2.70 3.25
C LYS A 60 -29.69 3.49 3.49
N LEU A 61 -29.74 4.50 4.37
CA LEU A 61 -28.59 5.33 4.74
C LEU A 61 -28.05 4.91 6.11
N VAL A 62 -26.77 4.54 6.18
CA VAL A 62 -26.10 4.07 7.41
C VAL A 62 -24.90 4.97 7.74
N PRO A 63 -24.91 5.70 8.87
CA PRO A 63 -23.76 6.47 9.31
C PRO A 63 -22.73 5.57 10.00
N VAL A 64 -21.45 5.73 9.66
CA VAL A 64 -20.31 5.06 10.33
C VAL A 64 -19.20 6.07 10.61
N TRP A 65 -18.39 5.86 11.64
CA TRP A 65 -17.33 6.81 12.00
C TRP A 65 -16.11 6.19 12.66
N GLY A 66 -14.98 6.90 12.53
CA GLY A 66 -13.72 6.55 13.16
C GLY A 66 -12.54 6.66 12.19
N ASN A 67 -11.34 6.67 12.75
CA ASN A 67 -10.10 6.73 12.00
C ASN A 67 -9.81 5.39 11.31
N VAL A 68 -9.87 5.37 9.98
CA VAL A 68 -9.64 4.17 9.15
C VAL A 68 -8.17 3.75 9.04
N PHE A 69 -7.25 4.52 9.60
CA PHE A 69 -5.81 4.22 9.55
C PHE A 69 -5.28 3.49 10.79
N VAL A 70 -6.15 3.14 11.74
CA VAL A 70 -5.77 2.54 13.02
C VAL A 70 -6.61 1.31 13.36
N ARG A 71 -6.25 0.64 14.47
CA ARG A 71 -7.03 -0.45 15.04
C ARG A 71 -8.42 0.02 15.48
N VAL A 72 -9.40 -0.89 15.52
CA VAL A 72 -10.76 -0.64 16.03
C VAL A 72 -10.71 0.01 17.41
N ALA A 73 -9.86 -0.50 18.31
CA ALA A 73 -9.68 0.01 19.67
C ALA A 73 -9.21 1.48 19.75
N LEU A 74 -8.60 2.00 18.67
CA LEU A 74 -8.07 3.36 18.61
C LEU A 74 -8.85 4.27 17.64
N LYS A 75 -9.96 3.79 17.06
CA LYS A 75 -10.65 4.50 15.97
C LYS A 75 -11.15 5.89 16.39
N ASP A 76 -11.47 6.08 17.67
CA ASP A 76 -11.97 7.34 18.24
C ASP A 76 -10.88 8.10 19.02
N THR A 77 -9.65 7.58 19.07
CA THR A 77 -8.52 8.19 19.77
C THR A 77 -7.77 9.15 18.86
N THR A 78 -7.45 10.35 19.36
CA THR A 78 -6.72 11.34 18.58
C THR A 78 -5.25 10.94 18.44
N ARG A 79 -4.60 11.39 17.37
CA ARG A 79 -3.18 11.11 17.14
C ARG A 79 -2.27 11.57 18.30
N PRO A 80 -2.43 12.79 18.88
CA PRO A 80 -1.63 13.17 20.04
C PRO A 80 -1.77 12.22 21.23
N GLU A 81 -2.97 11.71 21.49
CA GLU A 81 -3.20 10.72 22.56
C GLU A 81 -2.54 9.37 22.25
N VAL A 82 -2.61 8.90 20.99
CA VAL A 82 -1.89 7.70 20.53
C VAL A 82 -0.39 7.86 20.72
N LEU A 83 0.17 9.01 20.33
CA LEU A 83 1.61 9.25 20.43
C LEU A 83 2.08 9.52 21.86
N ALA A 84 1.20 9.92 22.78
CA ALA A 84 1.53 10.08 24.19
C ALA A 84 1.71 8.72 24.90
N SER A 85 0.98 7.68 24.47
CA SER A 85 1.02 6.34 25.07
C SER A 85 2.15 5.46 24.49
N PRO A 86 3.09 4.95 25.32
CA PRO A 86 4.09 3.99 24.87
C PRO A 86 3.50 2.70 24.30
N GLU A 87 2.41 2.22 24.90
CA GLU A 87 1.70 1.02 24.43
C GLU A 87 1.13 1.23 23.02
N TYR A 88 0.47 2.36 22.78
CA TYR A 88 -0.14 2.61 21.47
C TYR A 88 0.89 2.92 20.39
N ARG A 89 2.02 3.57 20.74
CA ARG A 89 3.16 3.71 19.82
C ARG A 89 3.67 2.33 19.36
N ARG A 90 3.78 1.36 20.28
CA ARG A 90 4.16 -0.01 19.94
C ARG A 90 3.19 -0.67 18.98
N TRP A 91 1.87 -0.53 19.19
CA TRP A 91 0.88 -1.06 18.24
C TRP A 91 1.03 -0.46 16.85
N VAL A 92 1.31 0.85 16.75
CA VAL A 92 1.60 1.49 15.45
C VAL A 92 2.82 0.84 14.78
N PHE A 93 3.89 0.52 15.51
CA PHE A 93 5.06 -0.15 14.93
C PHE A 93 4.74 -1.56 14.45
N GLU A 94 4.02 -2.33 15.26
CA GLU A 94 3.59 -3.68 14.90
C GLU A 94 2.74 -3.63 13.64
N ASP A 95 1.77 -2.73 13.56
CA ASP A 95 0.87 -2.63 12.42
C ASP A 95 1.56 -2.10 11.17
N VAL A 96 2.51 -1.16 11.30
CA VAL A 96 3.09 -0.47 10.14
C VAL A 96 4.39 -1.13 9.66
N LEU A 97 5.29 -1.50 10.56
CA LEU A 97 6.68 -1.86 10.24
C LEU A 97 6.96 -3.37 10.25
N THR A 98 6.05 -4.20 10.77
CA THR A 98 6.23 -5.66 10.80
C THR A 98 5.52 -6.36 9.64
N ASP A 99 5.44 -7.69 9.60
CA ASP A 99 4.78 -8.40 8.50
C ASP A 99 3.25 -8.23 8.56
N LEU A 100 2.55 -8.36 7.43
CA LEU A 100 1.09 -8.42 7.45
C LEU A 100 0.65 -9.74 8.08
N THR A 101 -0.12 -9.67 9.17
CA THR A 101 -0.66 -10.86 9.84
C THR A 101 -2.19 -10.85 9.84
N GLU A 102 -2.79 -12.02 10.10
CA GLU A 102 -4.23 -12.12 10.37
C GLU A 102 -4.66 -11.21 11.52
N THR A 103 -3.82 -11.06 12.55
CA THR A 103 -4.06 -10.14 13.67
C THR A 103 -4.15 -8.69 13.17
N THR A 104 -3.20 -8.26 12.33
CA THR A 104 -3.23 -6.90 11.75
C THR A 104 -4.51 -6.64 10.94
N ILE A 105 -4.99 -7.64 10.17
CA ILE A 105 -6.24 -7.53 9.41
C ILE A 105 -7.46 -7.52 10.33
N ASN A 106 -7.51 -8.37 11.35
CA ASN A 106 -8.64 -8.44 12.27
C ASN A 106 -8.70 -7.24 13.23
N ASP A 107 -7.57 -6.61 13.55
CA ASP A 107 -7.59 -5.45 14.44
C ASP A 107 -7.85 -4.14 13.68
N SER A 108 -7.61 -4.10 12.36
CA SER A 108 -7.79 -2.90 11.53
C SER A 108 -9.23 -2.45 11.40
N TYR A 109 -9.53 -1.19 11.73
CA TYR A 109 -10.88 -0.65 11.59
C TYR A 109 -11.38 -0.65 10.14
N LEU A 110 -10.54 -0.26 9.18
CA LEU A 110 -10.89 -0.27 7.76
C LEU A 110 -11.23 -1.68 7.27
N ALA A 111 -10.44 -2.68 7.66
CA ALA A 111 -10.68 -4.06 7.26
C ALA A 111 -12.02 -4.56 7.79
N GLN A 112 -12.31 -4.28 9.07
CA GLN A 112 -13.57 -4.66 9.68
C GLN A 112 -14.77 -3.95 9.04
N LEU A 113 -14.62 -2.69 8.65
CA LEU A 113 -15.66 -1.94 7.93
C LEU A 113 -15.95 -2.57 6.57
N LEU A 114 -14.92 -2.89 5.79
CA LEU A 114 -15.07 -3.51 4.47
C LEU A 114 -15.59 -4.94 4.53
N MET A 115 -15.27 -5.68 5.58
CA MET A 115 -15.75 -7.06 5.76
C MET A 115 -17.11 -7.15 6.49
N GLY A 116 -17.76 -6.02 6.79
CA GLY A 116 -19.08 -6.00 7.45
C GLY A 116 -19.05 -6.52 8.89
N ARG A 117 -17.92 -6.34 9.59
CA ARG A 117 -17.69 -6.86 10.95
C ARG A 117 -17.72 -5.76 12.02
N THR A 118 -18.05 -4.53 11.64
CA THR A 118 -18.25 -3.43 12.60
C THR A 118 -19.64 -3.48 13.22
N ASP A 119 -19.77 -3.00 14.45
CA ASP A 119 -21.05 -2.92 15.16
C ASP A 119 -22.08 -2.01 14.46
N PHE A 120 -21.61 -1.07 13.64
CA PHE A 120 -22.45 -0.14 12.90
C PHE A 120 -23.14 -0.75 11.68
N ALA A 121 -22.51 -1.77 11.09
CA ALA A 121 -22.94 -2.37 9.83
C ALA A 121 -22.71 -3.90 9.84
N PRO A 122 -23.26 -4.64 10.81
CA PRO A 122 -22.98 -6.06 10.98
C PRO A 122 -23.55 -6.87 9.81
N GLY A 123 -22.70 -7.68 9.18
CA GLY A 123 -23.03 -8.49 8.00
C GLY A 123 -23.17 -7.69 6.71
N ILE A 124 -22.90 -6.39 6.70
CA ILE A 124 -23.09 -5.52 5.54
C ILE A 124 -21.74 -5.31 4.85
N VAL A 125 -21.62 -5.87 3.65
CA VAL A 125 -20.40 -5.79 2.83
C VAL A 125 -20.64 -4.86 1.63
N PRO A 126 -19.78 -3.84 1.38
CA PRO A 126 -19.95 -2.95 0.25
C PRO A 126 -19.56 -3.61 -1.08
N ASP A 127 -20.46 -3.51 -2.06
CA ASP A 127 -20.17 -3.87 -3.46
C ASP A 127 -19.15 -2.91 -4.08
N ALA A 128 -19.17 -1.63 -3.69
CA ALA A 128 -18.16 -0.67 -4.10
C ALA A 128 -17.82 0.36 -3.03
N VAL A 129 -16.62 0.92 -3.13
CA VAL A 129 -16.10 1.94 -2.23
C VAL A 129 -15.74 3.17 -3.03
N VAL A 130 -16.26 4.33 -2.64
CA VAL A 130 -15.79 5.63 -3.12
C VAL A 130 -15.06 6.31 -1.98
N ASP A 131 -13.73 6.42 -2.12
CA ASP A 131 -12.87 7.00 -1.10
C ASP A 131 -12.63 8.49 -1.38
N CYS A 132 -13.29 9.35 -0.61
CA CYS A 132 -13.13 10.81 -0.64
C CYS A 132 -12.21 11.34 0.48
N ILE A 133 -11.57 10.48 1.26
CA ILE A 133 -10.60 10.90 2.29
C ILE A 133 -9.34 11.38 1.58
N ASN A 134 -8.77 12.52 1.97
CA ASN A 134 -7.46 12.92 1.46
C ASN A 134 -6.34 12.16 2.19
N THR A 135 -6.13 10.88 1.83
CA THR A 135 -5.13 10.00 2.46
C THR A 135 -3.72 10.60 2.44
N ALA A 136 -3.36 11.31 1.36
CA ALA A 136 -2.07 11.97 1.26
C ALA A 136 -1.94 13.09 2.32
N THR A 137 -2.96 13.93 2.52
CA THR A 137 -2.95 14.90 3.63
C THR A 137 -2.90 14.18 4.98
N ALA A 138 -3.76 13.18 5.20
CA ALA A 138 -3.90 12.50 6.48
C ALA A 138 -2.59 11.85 6.97
N LEU A 139 -1.75 11.35 6.04
CA LEU A 139 -0.46 10.75 6.36
C LEU A 139 0.71 11.74 6.29
N ALA A 140 0.74 12.68 5.34
CA ALA A 140 1.89 13.57 5.15
C ALA A 140 1.99 14.70 6.19
N TYR A 141 0.89 15.04 6.88
CA TYR A 141 0.88 16.09 7.92
C TYR A 141 1.19 15.55 9.33
N GLN A 142 1.82 14.38 9.45
CA GLN A 142 2.20 13.78 10.73
C GLN A 142 3.55 14.27 11.29
N ASP A 143 3.99 15.46 10.87
CA ASP A 143 5.07 16.22 11.49
C ASP A 143 6.43 15.50 11.59
N ILE A 144 6.82 14.77 10.53
CA ILE A 144 8.10 14.05 10.46
C ILE A 144 9.30 14.98 10.65
N TYR A 145 9.22 16.22 10.14
CA TYR A 145 10.34 17.16 10.16
C TYR A 145 10.60 17.68 11.57
N THR A 146 9.54 17.99 12.33
CA THR A 146 9.68 18.36 13.74
C THR A 146 10.13 17.17 14.57
N SER A 147 9.59 15.97 14.32
CA SER A 147 10.00 14.75 15.04
C SER A 147 11.48 14.41 14.77
N ALA A 148 11.95 14.60 13.54
CA ALA A 148 13.35 14.41 13.18
C ALA A 148 14.26 15.48 13.82
N ALA A 149 13.83 16.74 13.83
CA ALA A 149 14.55 17.81 14.50
C ALA A 149 14.67 17.57 16.00
N GLU A 150 13.62 17.07 16.66
CA GLU A 150 13.64 16.69 18.08
C GLU A 150 14.70 15.61 18.36
N VAL A 151 14.75 14.54 17.54
CA VAL A 151 15.75 13.48 17.70
C VAL A 151 17.17 13.98 17.43
N LEU A 152 17.37 14.83 16.41
CA LEU A 152 18.66 15.42 16.08
C LEU A 152 19.16 16.36 17.19
N ASP A 153 18.29 17.20 17.75
CA ASP A 153 18.64 18.09 18.85
C ASP A 153 19.07 17.30 20.11
N ILE A 154 18.39 16.19 20.43
CA ILE A 154 18.83 15.31 21.53
C ILE A 154 20.20 14.68 21.21
N TYR A 155 20.40 14.24 19.96
CA TYR A 155 21.67 13.65 19.52
C TYR A 155 22.83 14.65 19.56
N ASP A 156 22.64 15.85 19.03
CA ASP A 156 23.67 16.90 18.95
C ASP A 156 24.08 17.36 20.36
N ARG A 157 23.10 17.57 21.26
CA ARG A 157 23.38 17.88 22.68
C ARG A 157 24.20 16.77 23.35
N ALA A 158 23.87 15.50 23.11
CA ALA A 158 24.61 14.38 23.66
C ALA A 158 26.05 14.31 23.09
N HIS A 159 26.19 14.57 21.78
CA HIS A 159 27.48 14.55 21.08
C HIS A 159 28.41 15.69 21.52
N GLU A 160 27.90 16.91 21.70
CA GLU A 160 28.67 18.06 22.21
C GLU A 160 29.18 17.82 23.63
N LEU A 161 28.34 17.29 24.52
CA LEU A 161 28.74 16.96 25.89
C LEU A 161 29.83 15.89 25.94
N TRP A 162 29.73 14.87 25.08
CA TRP A 162 30.76 13.83 24.92
C TRP A 162 32.08 14.41 24.42
N TYR A 163 32.04 15.29 23.43
CA TYR A 163 33.23 15.95 22.89
C TYR A 163 33.91 16.87 23.92
N MET A 164 33.14 17.48 24.82
CA MET A 164 33.66 18.30 25.93
C MET A 164 34.21 17.50 27.12
N GLY A 165 34.20 16.16 27.06
CA GLY A 165 34.73 15.30 28.12
C GLY A 165 33.98 15.40 29.46
N LYS A 166 32.74 15.89 29.44
CA LYS A 166 31.89 15.99 30.63
C LYS A 166 31.21 14.63 30.88
N GLU A 167 31.13 14.21 32.14
CA GLU A 167 30.28 13.07 32.52
C GLU A 167 28.85 13.35 32.05
N THR A 168 28.29 12.37 31.34
CA THR A 168 26.97 12.48 30.75
C THR A 168 25.93 12.63 31.87
N ALA A 169 25.23 13.77 31.93
CA ALA A 169 23.81 13.66 32.23
C ALA A 169 23.21 12.99 30.99
N MET A 170 23.12 11.66 31.01
CA MET A 170 22.38 10.96 29.95
C MET A 170 21.05 11.70 29.81
N PRO A 171 20.65 12.19 28.62
CA PRO A 171 19.23 12.48 28.41
C PRO A 171 18.50 11.24 28.90
N ALA A 172 17.45 11.40 29.71
CA ALA A 172 16.74 10.27 30.28
C ALA A 172 16.49 9.30 29.13
N MET A 173 17.03 8.07 29.22
CA MET A 173 17.04 7.14 28.09
C MET A 173 15.62 6.98 27.51
N ASP A 174 14.63 7.12 28.39
CA ASP A 174 13.20 7.15 28.11
C ASP A 174 12.75 8.31 27.21
N ASP A 175 13.30 9.52 27.36
CA ASP A 175 12.97 10.69 26.53
C ASP A 175 13.51 10.52 25.10
N TYR A 176 14.75 10.03 24.97
CA TYR A 176 15.33 9.74 23.66
C TYR A 176 14.59 8.59 22.97
N ALA A 177 14.32 7.50 23.70
CA ALA A 177 13.53 6.38 23.18
C ALA A 177 12.14 6.86 22.72
N ALA A 178 11.46 7.67 23.52
CA ALA A 178 10.15 8.22 23.16
C ALA A 178 10.20 9.13 21.91
N ALA A 179 11.25 9.95 21.75
CA ALA A 179 11.43 10.78 20.56
C ALA A 179 11.67 9.92 19.30
N VAL A 180 12.51 8.90 19.39
CA VAL A 180 12.75 7.94 18.29
C VAL A 180 11.46 7.18 17.95
N GLU A 181 10.71 6.73 18.95
CA GLU A 181 9.42 6.08 18.78
C GLU A 181 8.40 6.99 18.05
N ARG A 182 8.31 8.27 18.44
CA ARG A 182 7.47 9.26 17.74
C ARG A 182 7.89 9.42 16.28
N LEU A 183 9.19 9.52 16.01
CA LEU A 183 9.72 9.61 14.65
C LEU A 183 9.35 8.38 13.80
N LEU A 184 9.54 7.17 14.34
CA LEU A 184 9.17 5.92 13.67
C LEU A 184 7.67 5.85 13.38
N ALA A 185 6.83 6.33 14.32
CA ALA A 185 5.38 6.38 14.15
C ALA A 185 4.96 7.37 13.06
N SER A 186 5.79 8.35 12.72
CA SER A 186 5.52 9.40 11.73
C SER A 186 6.10 9.10 10.34
N LEU A 187 6.58 7.89 10.06
CA LEU A 187 7.03 7.51 8.72
C LEU A 187 5.83 7.33 7.77
N TYR A 188 5.76 8.16 6.73
CA TYR A 188 4.56 8.24 5.86
C TYR A 188 4.42 7.05 4.90
N VAL A 189 5.52 6.64 4.23
CA VAL A 189 5.49 5.60 3.20
C VAL A 189 5.11 4.23 3.77
N PRO A 190 5.69 3.76 4.88
CA PRO A 190 5.27 2.50 5.49
C PRO A 190 3.77 2.46 5.84
N GLN A 191 3.22 3.57 6.36
CA GLN A 191 1.79 3.66 6.67
C GLN A 191 0.92 3.54 5.42
N LEU A 192 1.30 4.19 4.32
CA LEU A 192 0.58 4.08 3.06
C LEU A 192 0.66 2.67 2.47
N VAL A 193 1.84 2.04 2.50
CA VAL A 193 2.01 0.64 2.04
C VAL A 193 1.11 -0.29 2.84
N ARG A 194 1.11 -0.17 4.18
CA ARG A 194 0.22 -0.96 5.04
C ARG A 194 -1.25 -0.71 4.71
N HIS A 195 -1.65 0.54 4.56
CA HIS A 195 -3.02 0.91 4.23
C HIS A 195 -3.49 0.24 2.93
N ILE A 196 -2.65 0.22 1.89
CA ILE A 196 -2.97 -0.47 0.64
C ILE A 196 -3.06 -1.99 0.80
N GLN A 197 -2.15 -2.60 1.57
CA GLN A 197 -2.20 -4.04 1.85
C GLN A 197 -3.50 -4.43 2.56
N ILE A 198 -3.89 -3.68 3.59
CA ILE A 198 -5.14 -3.88 4.34
C ILE A 198 -6.34 -3.69 3.42
N LEU A 199 -6.37 -2.59 2.66
CA LEU A 199 -7.45 -2.27 1.73
C LEU A 199 -7.63 -3.37 0.69
N HIS A 200 -6.54 -3.81 0.04
CA HIS A 200 -6.57 -4.88 -0.94
C HIS A 200 -7.10 -6.18 -0.35
N GLU A 201 -6.53 -6.64 0.77
CA GLU A 201 -6.88 -7.93 1.36
C GLU A 201 -8.31 -7.94 1.89
N ALA A 202 -8.76 -6.86 2.52
CA ALA A 202 -10.13 -6.73 3.01
C ALA A 202 -11.15 -6.71 1.85
N MET A 203 -10.91 -5.93 0.79
CA MET A 203 -11.79 -5.91 -0.38
C MET A 203 -11.83 -7.26 -1.11
N ARG A 204 -10.69 -7.96 -1.19
CA ARG A 204 -10.59 -9.30 -1.79
C ARG A 204 -11.42 -10.31 -1.00
N ARG A 205 -11.35 -10.30 0.33
CA ARG A 205 -12.16 -11.16 1.22
C ARG A 205 -13.65 -10.82 1.17
N ALA A 206 -13.96 -9.53 1.08
CA ALA A 206 -15.31 -8.99 0.98
C ALA A 206 -15.98 -9.27 -0.38
N GLY A 207 -15.20 -9.54 -1.44
CA GLY A 207 -15.74 -9.62 -2.80
C GLY A 207 -16.22 -8.25 -3.33
N THR A 208 -15.64 -7.15 -2.83
CA THR A 208 -15.87 -5.81 -3.35
C THR A 208 -15.55 -5.77 -4.84
N ARG A 209 -16.37 -5.08 -5.63
CA ARG A 209 -16.31 -5.07 -7.10
C ARG A 209 -15.57 -3.86 -7.66
N ALA A 210 -15.64 -2.73 -6.98
CA ALA A 210 -14.99 -1.49 -7.42
C ALA A 210 -14.50 -0.64 -6.25
N TYR A 211 -13.35 0.01 -6.46
CA TYR A 211 -12.79 1.02 -5.57
C TYR A 211 -12.43 2.26 -6.40
N LEU A 212 -13.02 3.40 -6.05
CA LEU A 212 -12.77 4.67 -6.70
C LEU A 212 -12.17 5.65 -5.70
N LYS A 213 -10.97 6.14 -5.97
CA LYS A 213 -10.30 7.15 -5.15
C LYS A 213 -10.56 8.55 -5.70
N ILE A 214 -10.99 9.48 -4.85
CA ILE A 214 -10.80 10.91 -5.09
C ILE A 214 -9.46 11.30 -4.46
N GLY A 215 -8.46 11.46 -5.32
CA GLY A 215 -7.11 11.79 -4.92
C GLY A 215 -6.89 13.30 -4.81
N THR A 216 -5.61 13.67 -4.66
CA THR A 216 -5.16 15.07 -4.73
C THR A 216 -3.88 15.12 -5.56
N THR A 217 -3.54 16.29 -6.08
CA THR A 217 -2.23 16.60 -6.67
C THR A 217 -1.26 17.21 -5.66
N GLY A 218 -1.74 17.55 -4.46
CA GLY A 218 -0.97 18.27 -3.45
C GLY A 218 -0.99 19.79 -3.66
N THR A 219 -0.78 20.26 -4.88
CA THR A 219 -0.68 21.69 -5.25
C THR A 219 -1.90 22.25 -5.97
N GLY A 220 -2.96 21.45 -6.17
CA GLY A 220 -4.18 21.91 -6.83
C GLY A 220 -3.97 22.28 -8.30
N GLY A 221 -3.11 21.55 -9.01
CA GLY A 221 -2.81 21.81 -10.44
C GLY A 221 -1.73 22.87 -10.68
N MET A 222 -1.35 23.61 -9.64
CA MET A 222 -0.21 24.52 -9.69
C MET A 222 1.12 23.75 -9.72
N GLY A 223 2.14 24.30 -10.37
CA GLY A 223 3.47 23.72 -10.39
C GLY A 223 4.24 23.90 -9.08
N LEU A 224 5.55 23.69 -9.12
CA LEU A 224 6.45 23.94 -7.99
C LEU A 224 6.51 25.42 -7.57
N ASN A 225 6.02 26.32 -8.41
CA ASN A 225 5.94 27.77 -8.17
C ASN A 225 4.64 28.22 -7.48
N ILE A 226 3.89 27.31 -6.86
CA ILE A 226 2.63 27.63 -6.17
C ILE A 226 2.84 28.75 -5.11
N PRO A 227 2.04 29.83 -5.14
CA PRO A 227 2.19 30.94 -4.20
C PRO A 227 1.54 30.67 -2.83
N TYR A 228 0.67 29.66 -2.73
CA TYR A 228 -0.13 29.32 -1.56
C TYR A 228 0.57 28.30 -0.65
N THR A 229 1.60 28.73 0.09
CA THR A 229 2.38 27.86 0.98
C THR A 229 2.42 28.41 2.40
N HIS A 230 2.47 27.53 3.39
CA HIS A 230 2.74 27.90 4.77
C HIS A 230 4.24 27.75 5.05
N GLY A 231 4.93 28.85 5.35
CA GLY A 231 6.35 28.87 5.70
C GLY A 231 7.18 29.80 4.80
N GLU A 232 8.45 29.96 5.16
CA GLU A 232 9.42 30.79 4.42
C GLU A 232 9.91 30.10 3.13
N GLU A 233 9.97 28.77 3.12
CA GLU A 233 10.40 27.95 1.98
C GLU A 233 9.26 27.78 0.95
N ARG A 234 9.53 28.09 -0.32
CA ARG A 234 8.54 28.06 -1.41
C ARG A 234 8.97 27.09 -2.53
N PRO A 235 8.30 25.93 -2.72
CA PRO A 235 7.18 25.41 -1.94
C PRO A 235 7.65 24.65 -0.69
N SER A 236 6.87 24.70 0.39
CA SER A 236 7.22 24.04 1.65
C SER A 236 7.42 22.52 1.50
N ARG A 237 8.35 21.94 2.27
CA ARG A 237 8.59 20.49 2.31
C ARG A 237 7.36 19.66 2.66
N VAL A 238 6.47 20.19 3.50
CA VAL A 238 5.20 19.54 3.88
C VAL A 238 4.28 19.43 2.67
N LEU A 239 4.17 20.48 1.86
CA LEU A 239 3.37 20.47 0.64
C LEU A 239 3.92 19.48 -0.40
N LEU A 240 5.24 19.46 -0.59
CA LEU A 240 5.89 18.50 -1.50
C LEU A 240 5.74 17.05 -1.00
N SER A 241 5.79 16.83 0.31
CA SER A 241 5.51 15.51 0.90
C SER A 241 4.09 15.05 0.59
N LYS A 242 3.09 15.93 0.66
CA LYS A 242 1.71 15.62 0.22
C LYS A 242 1.66 15.22 -1.25
N ALA A 243 2.34 15.95 -2.14
CA ALA A 243 2.38 15.62 -3.57
C ALA A 243 3.08 14.27 -3.82
N ALA A 244 4.22 14.01 -3.18
CA ALA A 244 4.95 12.75 -3.28
C ALA A 244 4.10 11.57 -2.80
N MET A 245 3.43 11.70 -1.65
CA MET A 245 2.52 10.68 -1.12
C MET A 245 1.31 10.45 -2.05
N ALA A 246 0.78 11.52 -2.66
CA ALA A 246 -0.32 11.41 -3.60
C ALA A 246 0.07 10.67 -4.89
N GLY A 247 1.31 10.83 -5.36
CA GLY A 247 1.87 10.07 -6.48
C GLY A 247 2.16 8.61 -6.13
N ALA A 248 2.74 8.37 -4.95
CA ALA A 248 2.96 7.01 -4.42
C ALA A 248 1.64 6.25 -4.30
N HIS A 249 0.58 6.90 -3.82
CA HIS A 249 -0.75 6.30 -3.72
C HIS A 249 -1.29 5.89 -5.11
N SER A 250 -1.20 6.76 -6.12
CA SER A 250 -1.62 6.41 -7.49
C SER A 250 -0.89 5.20 -8.05
N LEU A 251 0.43 5.10 -7.82
CA LEU A 251 1.22 3.97 -8.30
C LEU A 251 0.83 2.68 -7.58
N LEU A 252 0.56 2.73 -6.26
CA LEU A 252 0.09 1.57 -5.50
C LEU A 252 -1.33 1.14 -5.93
N LEU A 253 -2.22 2.08 -6.24
CA LEU A 253 -3.53 1.78 -6.82
C LEU A 253 -3.41 1.14 -8.21
N PHE A 254 -2.46 1.60 -9.03
CA PHE A 254 -2.13 0.98 -10.32
C PHE A 254 -1.64 -0.47 -10.17
N LEU A 255 -0.80 -0.77 -9.17
CA LEU A 255 -0.40 -2.16 -8.87
C LEU A 255 -1.60 -3.01 -8.48
N MET A 256 -2.46 -2.50 -7.60
CA MET A 256 -3.68 -3.19 -7.20
C MET A 256 -4.61 -3.43 -8.40
N ALA A 257 -4.74 -2.47 -9.32
CA ALA A 257 -5.54 -2.61 -10.56
C ALA A 257 -5.04 -3.72 -11.49
N ARG A 258 -3.76 -4.07 -11.43
CA ARG A 258 -3.13 -5.15 -12.22
C ARG A 258 -3.05 -6.48 -11.45
N THR A 259 -3.53 -6.52 -10.22
CA THR A 259 -3.51 -7.72 -9.39
C THR A 259 -4.72 -8.60 -9.72
N PRO A 260 -4.53 -9.87 -10.14
CA PRO A 260 -5.64 -10.78 -10.40
C PRO A 260 -6.59 -10.92 -9.21
N GLY A 261 -7.90 -10.86 -9.47
CA GLY A 261 -8.93 -10.98 -8.43
C GLY A 261 -9.10 -9.74 -7.54
N ALA A 262 -8.37 -8.64 -7.79
CA ALA A 262 -8.66 -7.35 -7.18
C ALA A 262 -9.92 -6.69 -7.77
N PRO A 263 -10.60 -5.78 -7.03
CA PRO A 263 -11.68 -4.98 -7.59
C PRO A 263 -11.22 -4.10 -8.74
N ALA A 264 -12.17 -3.58 -9.52
CA ALA A 264 -11.88 -2.51 -10.47
C ALA A 264 -11.41 -1.26 -9.72
N ILE A 265 -10.16 -0.85 -9.94
CA ILE A 265 -9.54 0.30 -9.28
C ILE A 265 -9.56 1.51 -10.22
N LYS A 266 -10.03 2.65 -9.71
CA LYS A 266 -10.05 3.93 -10.44
C LYS A 266 -9.61 5.07 -9.54
N GLU A 267 -9.07 6.13 -10.13
CA GLU A 267 -8.74 7.35 -9.39
C GLU A 267 -9.06 8.61 -10.19
N ILE A 268 -9.73 9.58 -9.56
CA ILE A 268 -9.90 10.93 -10.07
C ILE A 268 -9.10 11.87 -9.19
N LYS A 269 -8.25 12.72 -9.79
CA LYS A 269 -7.51 13.77 -9.08
C LYS A 269 -7.97 15.16 -9.51
N PRO A 270 -8.73 15.87 -8.66
CA PRO A 270 -8.96 17.29 -8.83
C PRO A 270 -7.62 18.05 -8.82
N SER A 271 -7.47 18.95 -9.79
CA SER A 271 -6.28 19.80 -9.99
C SER A 271 -6.67 21.28 -10.05
N ALA A 272 -7.65 21.66 -9.22
CA ALA A 272 -8.12 23.02 -9.01
C ALA A 272 -8.62 23.15 -7.55
N ALA A 273 -8.93 24.36 -7.09
CA ALA A 273 -9.54 24.54 -5.78
C ALA A 273 -10.96 23.93 -5.79
N ILE A 274 -11.30 23.13 -4.78
CA ILE A 274 -12.64 22.56 -4.68
C ILE A 274 -13.52 23.55 -3.91
N THR A 275 -14.55 24.09 -4.56
CA THR A 275 -15.36 25.17 -4.01
C THR A 275 -16.86 24.86 -4.16
N TRP A 276 -17.74 25.26 -3.25
CA TRP A 276 -17.57 25.56 -1.82
C TRP A 276 -18.64 24.79 -1.04
N LYS A 277 -18.43 24.56 0.26
CA LYS A 277 -19.41 23.88 1.13
C LYS A 277 -20.55 24.80 1.53
N GLN A 278 -20.20 26.03 1.92
CA GLN A 278 -21.13 27.02 2.44
C GLN A 278 -20.53 28.42 2.30
N ILE A 279 -21.39 29.43 2.13
CA ILE A 279 -21.05 30.84 2.33
C ILE A 279 -21.83 31.32 3.55
N GLY A 280 -21.17 32.02 4.46
CA GLY A 280 -21.80 32.46 5.71
C GLY A 280 -21.16 33.71 6.27
N TYR A 281 -21.78 34.21 7.34
CA TYR A 281 -21.25 35.26 8.21
C TYR A 281 -21.20 34.74 9.64
N GLY A 282 -20.15 35.05 10.37
CA GLY A 282 -20.01 34.70 11.79
C GLY A 282 -18.55 34.48 12.20
N PRO A 283 -18.30 33.82 13.34
CA PRO A 283 -16.97 33.58 13.88
C PRO A 283 -16.06 32.81 12.92
N ILE A 284 -14.89 33.38 12.64
CA ILE A 284 -13.85 32.76 11.82
C ILE A 284 -13.09 31.74 12.66
N LYS A 285 -13.01 30.52 12.14
CA LYS A 285 -12.38 29.39 12.81
C LYS A 285 -11.10 28.99 12.10
N LYS A 286 -10.02 28.83 12.87
CA LYS A 286 -8.76 28.23 12.42
C LYS A 286 -8.55 26.94 13.19
N ARG A 287 -8.50 25.80 12.48
CA ARG A 287 -8.41 24.44 13.08
C ARG A 287 -9.50 24.20 14.15
N GLY A 288 -10.72 24.63 13.87
CA GLY A 288 -11.88 24.48 14.77
C GLY A 288 -11.95 25.47 15.93
N ARG A 289 -10.93 26.32 16.15
CA ARG A 289 -10.91 27.33 17.20
C ARG A 289 -11.21 28.71 16.63
N GLU A 290 -12.06 29.46 17.32
CA GLU A 290 -12.36 30.84 16.96
C GLU A 290 -11.11 31.71 17.15
N ILE A 291 -10.94 32.68 16.24
CA ILE A 291 -9.81 33.61 16.29
C ILE A 291 -10.20 34.76 17.23
N PRO A 292 -9.58 34.90 18.42
CA PRO A 292 -9.86 36.04 19.29
C PRO A 292 -9.34 37.33 18.69
N LEU A 293 -10.02 38.43 19.00
CA LEU A 293 -9.56 39.77 18.60
C LEU A 293 -8.48 40.28 19.56
N TYR A 294 -7.47 40.91 18.99
CA TYR A 294 -6.45 41.64 19.72
C TYR A 294 -6.35 43.04 19.15
N ASP A 295 -6.08 44.00 20.02
CA ASP A 295 -5.83 45.38 19.65
C ASP A 295 -4.55 45.85 20.34
N CYS A 296 -3.74 46.57 19.57
CA CYS A 296 -2.55 47.26 20.04
C CYS A 296 -2.65 48.68 19.47
N PRO A 297 -3.04 49.67 20.29
CA PRO A 297 -3.07 51.06 19.85
C PRO A 297 -1.72 51.46 19.25
N PRO A 298 -1.68 52.27 18.17
CA PRO A 298 -0.44 52.61 17.47
C PRO A 298 0.66 53.18 18.38
N GLU A 299 0.29 53.94 19.41
CA GLU A 299 1.20 54.51 20.40
C GLU A 299 1.87 53.47 21.32
N GLN A 300 1.26 52.28 21.46
CA GLN A 300 1.80 51.16 22.21
C GLN A 300 2.55 50.16 21.32
N GLY A 301 2.59 50.40 20.00
CA GLY A 301 3.25 49.54 19.04
C GLY A 301 4.75 49.39 19.33
N LEU A 302 5.26 48.16 19.15
CA LEU A 302 6.69 47.89 19.27
C LEU A 302 7.45 48.58 18.12
N ARG A 303 8.49 49.36 18.46
CA ARG A 303 9.35 50.00 17.47
C ARG A 303 10.46 49.06 17.03
N LEU A 304 10.64 48.93 15.73
CA LEU A 304 11.72 48.16 15.12
C LEU A 304 12.96 49.07 14.99
N ASP A 305 13.84 49.04 15.99
CA ASP A 305 15.04 49.90 16.09
C ASP A 305 16.35 49.17 15.72
N GLY A 306 16.24 47.97 15.12
CA GLY A 306 17.38 47.14 14.71
C GLY A 306 17.91 46.20 15.80
N GLN A 307 17.32 46.20 17.00
CA GLN A 307 17.56 45.15 17.99
C GLN A 307 16.85 43.84 17.60
N ALA A 308 17.23 42.74 18.26
CA ALA A 308 16.54 41.47 18.10
C ALA A 308 15.05 41.63 18.48
N PHE A 309 14.16 41.24 17.57
CA PHE A 309 12.72 41.28 17.82
C PHE A 309 12.35 40.25 18.88
N ASP A 310 11.77 40.70 20.00
CA ASP A 310 11.28 39.86 21.07
C ASP A 310 9.86 40.29 21.50
N LEU A 311 8.88 39.43 21.23
CA LEU A 311 7.49 39.67 21.56
C LEU A 311 7.16 39.30 23.03
N SER A 312 8.01 38.53 23.71
CA SER A 312 7.73 38.01 25.05
C SER A 312 7.64 39.12 26.11
N HIS A 313 8.36 40.22 25.90
CA HIS A 313 8.37 41.40 26.77
C HIS A 313 7.37 42.48 26.33
N HIS A 314 6.64 42.26 25.23
CA HIS A 314 5.69 43.24 24.72
C HIS A 314 4.35 43.17 25.47
N THR A 315 4.03 44.21 26.23
CA THR A 315 2.78 44.31 27.00
C THR A 315 1.74 45.23 26.36
N GLY A 316 2.01 45.78 25.16
CA GLY A 316 1.16 46.78 24.50
C GLY A 316 -0.09 46.22 23.79
N GLY A 317 -0.19 44.90 23.63
CA GLY A 317 -1.35 44.24 23.07
C GLY A 317 -2.35 43.81 24.14
N ARG A 318 -3.63 44.13 23.95
CA ARG A 318 -4.71 43.59 24.77
C ARG A 318 -5.64 42.70 23.95
N ARG A 319 -6.11 41.63 24.58
CA ARG A 319 -7.21 40.83 24.03
C ARG A 319 -8.50 41.63 24.15
N LEU A 320 -9.24 41.76 23.06
CA LEU A 320 -10.55 42.39 23.05
C LEU A 320 -11.63 41.37 23.40
N ASP A 321 -12.80 41.87 23.82
CA ASP A 321 -14.00 41.08 23.92
C ASP A 321 -14.48 40.68 22.52
N GLY A 322 -14.86 39.41 22.36
CA GLY A 322 -15.32 38.86 21.10
C GLY A 322 -14.26 38.11 20.29
N VAL A 323 -14.68 37.71 19.09
CA VAL A 323 -13.91 36.90 18.14
C VAL A 323 -13.98 37.56 16.76
N LEU A 324 -13.02 37.23 15.90
CA LEU A 324 -13.03 37.70 14.53
C LEU A 324 -14.25 37.12 13.82
N GLU A 325 -15.20 37.97 13.48
CA GLU A 325 -16.35 37.63 12.65
C GLU A 325 -16.22 38.27 11.28
N SER A 326 -16.54 37.52 10.23
CA SER A 326 -16.53 38.04 8.87
C SER A 326 -17.43 37.17 7.98
N VAL A 327 -17.68 37.66 6.77
CA VAL A 327 -18.11 36.79 5.67
C VAL A 327 -16.99 35.80 5.37
N TYR A 328 -17.35 34.52 5.27
CA TYR A 328 -16.45 33.43 4.93
C TYR A 328 -17.03 32.53 3.86
N ILE A 329 -16.13 31.88 3.13
CA ILE A 329 -16.42 30.79 2.20
C ILE A 329 -15.76 29.54 2.78
N ASP A 330 -16.58 28.56 3.16
CA ASP A 330 -16.13 27.27 3.66
C ASP A 330 -15.70 26.40 2.47
N THR A 331 -14.39 26.14 2.37
CA THR A 331 -13.79 25.31 1.31
C THR A 331 -13.54 23.87 1.76
N GLY A 332 -14.17 23.44 2.86
CA GLY A 332 -14.06 22.09 3.40
C GLY A 332 -12.73 21.85 4.12
N GLU A 333 -11.93 20.91 3.62
CA GLU A 333 -10.64 20.51 4.23
C GLU A 333 -9.68 21.69 4.44
N ASN A 334 -9.71 22.69 3.54
CA ASN A 334 -8.83 23.85 3.60
C ASN A 334 -9.33 24.96 4.55
N GLY A 335 -10.54 24.83 5.11
CA GLY A 335 -11.11 25.76 6.08
C GLY A 335 -11.82 26.97 5.46
N TYR A 336 -11.93 28.03 6.25
CA TYR A 336 -12.64 29.27 5.89
C TYR A 336 -11.71 30.24 5.17
N PHE A 337 -12.12 30.68 3.98
CA PHE A 337 -11.47 31.75 3.25
C PHE A 337 -12.28 33.04 3.35
N SER A 338 -11.59 34.17 3.43
CA SER A 338 -12.20 35.47 3.17
C SER A 338 -12.58 35.59 1.69
N LEU A 339 -13.45 36.57 1.38
CA LEU A 339 -13.81 36.87 0.00
C LEU A 339 -12.57 37.15 -0.86
N ALA A 340 -11.61 37.92 -0.34
CA ALA A 340 -10.40 38.28 -1.08
C ALA A 340 -9.49 37.07 -1.35
N GLU A 341 -9.26 36.21 -0.35
CA GLU A 341 -8.47 34.98 -0.52
C GLU A 341 -9.13 34.05 -1.55
N PHE A 342 -10.45 33.92 -1.48
CA PHE A 342 -11.21 33.16 -2.47
C PHE A 342 -11.08 33.77 -3.87
N SER A 343 -11.24 35.09 -4.02
CA SER A 343 -11.06 35.75 -5.31
C SER A 343 -9.67 35.51 -5.88
N VAL A 344 -8.60 35.60 -5.07
CA VAL A 344 -7.23 35.39 -5.52
C VAL A 344 -7.03 33.94 -6.01
N ILE A 345 -7.41 32.95 -5.21
CA ILE A 345 -7.15 31.54 -5.55
C ILE A 345 -7.95 31.08 -6.78
N THR A 346 -9.16 31.62 -6.99
CA THR A 346 -10.03 31.26 -8.12
C THR A 346 -9.90 32.19 -9.34
N THR A 347 -9.02 33.21 -9.30
CA THR A 347 -8.81 34.10 -10.45
C THR A 347 -8.28 33.31 -11.65
N ALA A 348 -8.69 33.68 -12.86
CA ALA A 348 -8.21 33.05 -14.09
C ALA A 348 -6.67 33.03 -14.17
N GLY A 349 -6.09 31.89 -14.52
CA GLY A 349 -4.64 31.69 -14.53
C GLY A 349 -4.00 31.47 -13.15
N GLN A 350 -4.79 31.43 -12.07
CA GLN A 350 -4.39 30.88 -10.77
C GLN A 350 -4.86 29.42 -10.65
N MET A 351 -5.13 28.95 -9.43
CA MET A 351 -5.57 27.58 -9.19
C MET A 351 -6.96 27.29 -9.80
N GLU A 352 -7.75 28.35 -10.03
CA GLU A 352 -9.11 28.27 -10.52
C GLU A 352 -9.96 27.36 -9.61
N ALA A 353 -11.14 26.93 -10.07
CA ALA A 353 -12.06 26.16 -9.25
C ALA A 353 -12.70 25.00 -10.01
N VAL A 354 -13.03 23.95 -9.26
CA VAL A 354 -13.88 22.85 -9.69
C VAL A 354 -14.95 22.60 -8.63
N THR A 355 -16.18 22.31 -9.07
CA THR A 355 -17.27 22.01 -8.13
C THR A 355 -17.16 20.57 -7.62
N PRO A 356 -17.57 20.29 -6.38
CA PRO A 356 -17.66 18.92 -5.90
C PRO A 356 -18.70 18.10 -6.69
N GLU A 357 -19.72 18.74 -7.27
CA GLU A 357 -20.70 18.11 -8.15
C GLU A 357 -20.07 17.60 -9.45
N ASP A 358 -19.16 18.35 -10.08
CA ASP A 358 -18.43 17.89 -11.28
C ASP A 358 -17.55 16.69 -10.95
N ILE A 359 -16.89 16.71 -9.78
CA ILE A 359 -16.09 15.57 -9.32
C ILE A 359 -17.00 14.36 -9.07
N ALA A 360 -18.14 14.56 -8.40
CA ALA A 360 -19.11 13.52 -8.11
C ALA A 360 -19.73 12.91 -9.37
N PHE A 361 -20.07 13.74 -10.35
CA PHE A 361 -20.54 13.30 -11.66
C PHE A 361 -19.52 12.36 -12.32
N ASN A 362 -18.25 12.79 -12.39
CA ASN A 362 -17.20 11.96 -12.98
C ASN A 362 -17.00 10.67 -12.18
N ALA A 363 -17.03 10.74 -10.84
CA ALA A 363 -16.89 9.58 -9.98
C ALA A 363 -18.00 8.54 -10.22
N VAL A 364 -19.26 8.96 -10.30
CA VAL A 364 -20.38 8.05 -10.55
C VAL A 364 -20.35 7.51 -11.98
N CYS A 365 -20.00 8.32 -12.98
CA CYS A 365 -19.78 7.85 -14.35
C CYS A 365 -18.69 6.76 -14.43
N GLU A 366 -17.52 7.03 -13.84
CA GLU A 366 -16.41 6.09 -13.79
C GLU A 366 -16.77 4.80 -13.04
N LEU A 367 -17.51 4.92 -11.93
CA LEU A 367 -18.02 3.78 -11.19
C LEU A 367 -18.99 2.94 -12.05
N LYS A 368 -19.82 3.59 -12.87
CA LYS A 368 -20.70 2.93 -13.84
C LYS A 368 -19.94 2.29 -15.00
N GLY A 369 -18.69 2.67 -15.23
CA GLY A 369 -17.85 2.21 -16.34
C GLY A 369 -17.93 3.12 -17.57
N ILE A 370 -18.49 4.33 -17.41
CA ILE A 370 -18.52 5.37 -18.42
C ILE A 370 -17.18 6.11 -18.35
N SER A 371 -16.39 6.04 -19.42
CA SER A 371 -15.10 6.73 -19.47
C SER A 371 -15.29 8.24 -19.54
N THR A 372 -14.72 8.94 -18.56
CA THR A 372 -14.70 10.41 -18.47
C THR A 372 -13.40 11.01 -18.98
N GLY A 373 -12.38 10.17 -19.23
CA GLY A 373 -11.01 10.61 -19.50
C GLY A 373 -10.28 11.17 -18.28
N ARG A 374 -10.85 11.04 -17.07
CA ARG A 374 -10.27 11.56 -15.81
C ARG A 374 -9.74 10.48 -14.88
N ASP A 375 -9.83 9.20 -15.28
CA ASP A 375 -9.28 8.06 -14.54
C ASP A 375 -7.75 7.98 -14.70
N ILE A 376 -7.03 8.41 -13.65
CA ILE A 376 -5.56 8.43 -13.60
C ILE A 376 -4.98 7.02 -13.68
N VAL A 377 -5.60 6.04 -13.01
CA VAL A 377 -5.14 4.64 -13.04
C VAL A 377 -5.28 4.09 -14.45
N GLY A 378 -6.41 4.37 -15.10
CA GLY A 378 -6.63 4.04 -16.51
C GLY A 378 -5.62 4.71 -17.45
N ALA A 379 -5.29 5.99 -17.22
CA ALA A 379 -4.31 6.73 -18.01
C ALA A 379 -2.88 6.18 -17.84
N LEU A 380 -2.45 5.89 -16.61
CA LEU A 380 -1.16 5.23 -16.34
C LEU A 380 -1.10 3.88 -17.04
N ASP A 381 -2.15 3.07 -16.91
CA ASP A 381 -2.22 1.75 -17.52
C ASP A 381 -2.16 1.79 -19.05
N GLY A 382 -2.79 2.78 -19.68
CA GLY A 382 -2.73 2.99 -21.13
C GLY A 382 -1.39 3.55 -21.64
N ALA A 383 -0.61 4.21 -20.78
CA ALA A 383 0.66 4.84 -21.16
C ALA A 383 1.90 3.96 -20.90
N VAL A 384 1.79 2.93 -20.03
CA VAL A 384 2.92 2.05 -19.67
C VAL A 384 3.28 1.11 -20.82
N MET A 385 4.58 0.91 -21.05
CA MET A 385 5.08 -0.04 -22.04
C MET A 385 4.79 -1.50 -21.63
N ASN A 386 4.20 -2.26 -22.57
CA ASN A 386 3.96 -3.69 -22.42
C ASN A 386 5.08 -4.54 -23.05
N PRO A 387 5.14 -5.86 -22.75
CA PRO A 387 6.06 -6.78 -23.39
C PRO A 387 5.94 -6.66 -24.89
N SER A 388 7.09 -6.52 -25.55
CA SER A 388 7.11 -6.47 -27.00
C SER A 388 7.24 -7.88 -27.56
N TYR A 389 6.59 -8.12 -28.70
CA TYR A 389 6.82 -9.33 -29.50
C TYR A 389 8.32 -9.57 -29.74
N ARG A 390 9.07 -8.50 -30.05
CA ARG A 390 10.53 -8.56 -30.25
C ARG A 390 11.26 -9.14 -29.04
N ALA A 391 10.87 -8.77 -27.82
CA ALA A 391 11.47 -9.33 -26.60
C ALA A 391 11.19 -10.83 -26.46
N GLY A 392 9.98 -11.28 -26.81
CA GLY A 392 9.64 -12.72 -26.82
C GLY A 392 10.48 -13.54 -27.81
N VAL A 393 10.80 -13.00 -28.98
CA VAL A 393 11.71 -13.65 -29.94
C VAL A 393 13.15 -13.66 -29.42
N LEU A 394 13.65 -12.51 -28.94
CA LEU A 394 15.02 -12.40 -28.42
C LEU A 394 15.27 -13.29 -27.20
N ARG A 395 14.23 -13.55 -26.40
CA ARG A 395 14.28 -14.49 -25.27
C ARG A 395 14.84 -15.85 -25.67
N HIS A 396 14.35 -16.43 -26.77
CA HIS A 396 14.79 -17.75 -27.23
C HIS A 396 16.29 -17.74 -27.55
N ARG A 397 16.77 -16.70 -28.24
CA ARG A 397 18.19 -16.53 -28.56
C ARG A 397 19.04 -16.36 -27.30
N ALA A 398 18.57 -15.56 -26.34
CA ALA A 398 19.29 -15.33 -25.08
C ALA A 398 19.43 -16.62 -24.26
N ILE A 399 18.35 -17.40 -24.12
CA ILE A 399 18.37 -18.68 -23.41
C ILE A 399 19.27 -19.68 -24.14
N ALA A 400 19.16 -19.80 -25.47
CA ALA A 400 19.99 -20.72 -26.24
C ALA A 400 21.50 -20.39 -26.12
N PHE A 401 21.85 -19.10 -26.19
CA PHE A 401 23.23 -18.66 -26.01
C PHE A 401 23.73 -18.90 -24.58
N ALA A 402 22.91 -18.65 -23.55
CA ALA A 402 23.27 -18.95 -22.17
C ALA A 402 23.52 -20.46 -21.96
N ARG A 403 22.65 -21.33 -22.50
CA ARG A 403 22.84 -22.79 -22.46
C ARG A 403 24.13 -23.23 -23.15
N GLN A 404 24.50 -22.58 -24.26
CA GLN A 404 25.77 -22.85 -24.93
C GLN A 404 26.97 -22.53 -24.02
N LEU A 405 26.93 -21.41 -23.29
CA LEU A 405 27.97 -21.03 -22.34
C LEU A 405 28.03 -21.96 -21.12
N GLU A 406 26.89 -22.44 -20.62
CA GLU A 406 26.83 -23.46 -19.55
C GLU A 406 27.58 -24.73 -19.97
N ILE A 407 27.35 -25.19 -21.21
CA ILE A 407 28.03 -26.36 -21.79
C ILE A 407 29.53 -26.09 -21.96
N GLU A 408 29.91 -24.93 -22.51
CA GLU A 408 31.31 -24.53 -22.75
C GLU A 408 32.12 -24.50 -21.45
N HIS A 409 31.54 -23.99 -20.36
CA HIS A 409 32.23 -23.83 -19.07
C HIS A 409 31.99 -24.97 -18.07
N GLY A 410 31.12 -25.94 -18.39
CA GLY A 410 30.79 -27.05 -17.49
C GLY A 410 30.19 -26.56 -16.16
N VAL A 411 29.28 -25.58 -16.23
CA VAL A 411 28.60 -24.98 -15.08
C VAL A 411 27.09 -25.00 -15.27
N ASP A 412 26.35 -25.06 -14.16
CA ASP A 412 24.89 -24.94 -14.15
C ASP A 412 24.48 -23.62 -13.49
N SER A 413 23.72 -22.79 -14.20
CA SER A 413 23.17 -21.52 -13.73
C SER A 413 21.79 -21.74 -13.10
N VAL A 414 21.76 -21.97 -11.80
CA VAL A 414 20.51 -22.29 -11.07
C VAL A 414 19.85 -21.03 -10.50
N ALA A 415 20.44 -20.42 -9.47
CA ALA A 415 19.92 -19.22 -8.82
C ALA A 415 21.03 -18.46 -8.09
N PHE A 416 20.80 -17.16 -7.86
CA PHE A 416 21.76 -16.26 -7.21
C PHE A 416 21.15 -15.39 -6.09
N GLU A 417 19.87 -15.55 -5.78
CA GLU A 417 19.15 -14.74 -4.77
C GLU A 417 19.17 -13.22 -5.06
N ILE A 418 19.15 -12.85 -6.35
CA ILE A 418 19.13 -11.44 -6.79
C ILE A 418 17.74 -11.03 -7.31
N LEU A 419 17.01 -11.95 -7.96
CA LEU A 419 15.81 -11.61 -8.73
C LEU A 419 14.54 -11.48 -7.88
N GLY A 420 14.42 -12.21 -6.78
CA GLY A 420 13.14 -12.33 -6.08
C GLY A 420 13.29 -12.91 -4.68
N PRO A 421 12.16 -13.18 -4.00
CA PRO A 421 12.19 -13.72 -2.65
C PRO A 421 12.87 -15.10 -2.60
N PRO A 422 13.34 -15.56 -1.42
CA PRO A 422 14.02 -16.85 -1.24
C PRO A 422 13.30 -18.04 -1.84
N ARG A 423 11.97 -17.96 -1.89
CA ARG A 423 11.09 -18.95 -2.49
C ARG A 423 11.45 -19.26 -3.94
N LEU A 424 11.83 -18.25 -4.73
CA LEU A 424 12.25 -18.44 -6.12
C LEU A 424 13.51 -19.32 -6.19
N SER A 425 14.56 -18.95 -5.47
CA SER A 425 15.83 -19.71 -5.48
C SER A 425 15.65 -21.11 -4.91
N LYS A 426 14.89 -21.25 -3.82
CA LYS A 426 14.47 -22.56 -3.27
C LYS A 426 13.84 -23.44 -4.34
N LEU A 427 12.80 -22.95 -5.01
CA LEU A 427 12.08 -23.74 -6.01
C LEU A 427 12.96 -24.08 -7.22
N LEU A 428 13.85 -23.16 -7.64
CA LEU A 428 14.81 -23.41 -8.71
C LEU A 428 15.81 -24.50 -8.33
N PHE A 429 16.36 -24.46 -7.12
CA PHE A 429 17.26 -25.50 -6.63
C PHE A 429 16.56 -26.84 -6.48
N GLU A 430 15.36 -26.89 -5.91
CA GLU A 430 14.59 -28.13 -5.79
C GLU A 430 14.26 -28.74 -7.16
N ALA A 431 13.78 -27.93 -8.12
CA ALA A 431 13.59 -28.37 -9.49
C ALA A 431 14.89 -28.87 -10.12
N TYR A 432 16.02 -28.20 -9.84
CA TYR A 432 17.33 -28.61 -10.32
C TYR A 432 17.83 -29.92 -9.71
N LEU A 433 17.57 -30.19 -8.42
CA LEU A 433 17.85 -31.49 -7.80
C LEU A 433 17.09 -32.61 -8.50
N LEU A 434 15.80 -32.39 -8.76
CA LEU A 434 14.96 -33.36 -9.46
C LEU A 434 15.44 -33.55 -10.91
N LYS A 435 15.84 -32.48 -11.60
CA LYS A 435 16.47 -32.54 -12.92
C LYS A 435 17.73 -33.41 -12.90
N ARG A 436 18.62 -33.21 -11.93
CA ARG A 436 19.89 -33.96 -11.84
C ARG A 436 19.69 -35.45 -11.57
N VAL A 437 18.69 -35.81 -10.76
CA VAL A 437 18.41 -37.20 -10.38
C VAL A 437 17.58 -37.93 -11.45
N PHE A 438 16.48 -37.32 -11.89
CA PHE A 438 15.45 -38.00 -12.70
C PHE A 438 15.42 -37.55 -14.17
N ARG A 439 16.02 -36.39 -14.48
CA ARG A 439 16.04 -35.72 -15.80
C ARG A 439 14.67 -35.25 -16.31
N THR A 440 13.67 -36.12 -16.30
CA THR A 440 12.36 -35.87 -16.92
C THR A 440 11.25 -35.66 -15.90
N MET A 441 10.24 -34.88 -16.29
CA MET A 441 9.05 -34.66 -15.44
C MET A 441 8.29 -35.96 -15.19
N ALA A 442 8.23 -36.86 -16.19
CA ALA A 442 7.55 -38.15 -16.08
C ALA A 442 8.21 -39.06 -15.05
N ALA A 443 9.55 -39.14 -15.05
CA ALA A 443 10.28 -39.93 -14.07
C ALA A 443 10.02 -39.45 -12.63
N VAL A 444 9.93 -38.14 -12.40
CA VAL A 444 9.56 -37.59 -11.09
C VAL A 444 8.11 -37.91 -10.74
N ALA A 445 7.17 -37.75 -11.68
CA ALA A 445 5.74 -37.99 -11.45
C ALA A 445 5.42 -39.47 -11.12
N GLU A 446 6.18 -40.41 -11.69
CA GLU A 446 5.98 -41.86 -11.53
C GLU A 446 6.77 -42.46 -10.35
N THR A 447 7.77 -41.75 -9.81
CA THR A 447 8.58 -42.23 -8.69
C THR A 447 7.93 -41.91 -7.35
N ASP A 448 7.96 -42.85 -6.40
CA ASP A 448 7.40 -42.61 -5.06
C ASP A 448 8.18 -41.50 -4.29
N PRO A 449 7.50 -40.63 -3.51
CA PRO A 449 8.14 -39.52 -2.80
C PRO A 449 9.28 -39.92 -1.85
N GLN A 450 9.24 -41.13 -1.29
CA GLN A 450 10.30 -41.65 -0.42
C GLN A 450 11.58 -41.91 -1.22
N THR A 451 11.45 -42.53 -2.40
CA THR A 451 12.57 -42.71 -3.33
C THR A 451 13.10 -41.37 -3.84
N ILE A 452 12.22 -40.42 -4.18
CA ILE A 452 12.65 -39.06 -4.57
C ILE A 452 13.49 -38.44 -3.46
N SER A 453 12.96 -38.40 -2.23
CA SER A 453 13.64 -37.82 -1.06
C SER A 453 15.00 -38.48 -0.81
N ARG A 454 15.09 -39.81 -0.90
CA ARG A 454 16.34 -40.57 -0.75
C ARG A 454 17.37 -40.21 -1.81
N GLU A 455 16.99 -40.17 -3.09
CA GLU A 455 17.93 -39.91 -4.17
C GLU A 455 18.41 -38.45 -4.21
N VAL A 456 17.53 -37.47 -3.97
CA VAL A 456 17.96 -36.07 -3.87
C VAL A 456 18.85 -35.83 -2.64
N THR A 457 18.61 -36.56 -1.54
CA THR A 457 19.47 -36.53 -0.35
C THR A 457 20.84 -37.13 -0.63
N ARG A 458 20.88 -38.24 -1.38
CA ARG A 458 22.12 -38.85 -1.84
C ARG A 458 22.92 -37.87 -2.70
N LEU A 459 22.26 -37.20 -3.67
CA LEU A 459 22.89 -36.16 -4.49
C LEU A 459 23.44 -35.00 -3.66
N ILE A 460 22.65 -34.43 -2.74
CA ILE A 460 23.10 -33.33 -1.87
C ILE A 460 24.26 -33.76 -0.96
N SER A 461 24.33 -35.03 -0.57
CA SER A 461 25.42 -35.58 0.25
C SER A 461 26.71 -35.73 -0.56
N GLU A 462 26.61 -36.26 -1.78
CA GLU A 462 27.74 -36.56 -2.68
C GLU A 462 28.28 -35.32 -3.40
N ASP A 463 27.42 -34.40 -3.86
CA ASP A 463 27.81 -33.23 -4.66
C ASP A 463 28.03 -31.99 -3.77
N ALA A 464 29.26 -31.87 -3.26
CA ALA A 464 29.66 -30.76 -2.40
C ALA A 464 29.56 -29.40 -3.10
N ARG A 465 29.78 -29.34 -4.42
CA ARG A 465 29.73 -28.08 -5.19
C ARG A 465 28.30 -27.56 -5.23
N LEU A 466 27.36 -28.41 -5.62
CA LEU A 466 25.93 -28.10 -5.63
C LEU A 466 25.43 -27.64 -4.25
N ARG A 467 25.75 -28.41 -3.20
CA ARG A 467 25.41 -28.05 -1.82
C ARG A 467 25.99 -26.69 -1.42
N SER A 468 27.25 -26.43 -1.77
CA SER A 468 27.91 -25.15 -1.47
C SER A 468 27.28 -23.97 -2.21
N SER A 469 26.82 -24.16 -3.45
CA SER A 469 26.22 -23.10 -4.26
C SER A 469 24.95 -22.53 -3.61
N ALA A 470 24.03 -23.41 -3.18
CA ALA A 470 22.79 -22.98 -2.51
C ALA A 470 23.07 -22.28 -1.18
N ILE A 471 23.94 -22.86 -0.34
CA ILE A 471 24.28 -22.31 0.97
C ILE A 471 24.99 -20.95 0.84
N SER A 472 25.87 -20.78 -0.15
CA SER A 472 26.64 -19.54 -0.34
C SER A 472 25.76 -18.35 -0.66
N ILE A 473 24.66 -18.56 -1.40
CA ILE A 473 23.69 -17.52 -1.72
C ILE A 473 22.64 -17.32 -0.63
N GLY A 474 22.74 -18.02 0.51
CA GLY A 474 21.87 -17.81 1.66
C GLY A 474 20.64 -18.71 1.72
N ILE A 475 20.60 -19.79 0.94
CA ILE A 475 19.49 -20.74 0.92
C ILE A 475 19.88 -22.04 1.64
N PRO A 476 19.40 -22.27 2.89
CA PRO A 476 19.63 -23.51 3.62
C PRO A 476 18.96 -24.73 3.00
N ILE A 477 19.47 -25.91 3.36
CA ILE A 477 18.90 -27.20 2.95
C ILE A 477 18.43 -27.98 4.19
N LEU A 478 17.13 -28.24 4.30
CA LEU A 478 16.52 -29.07 5.32
C LEU A 478 16.55 -30.54 4.89
N MET A 479 17.20 -31.38 5.69
CA MET A 479 17.36 -32.82 5.43
C MET A 479 16.04 -33.59 5.66
N PRO A 480 15.95 -34.86 5.20
CA PRO A 480 14.71 -35.65 5.31
C PRO A 480 14.20 -35.90 6.72
N ASP A 481 15.07 -35.85 7.73
CA ASP A 481 14.71 -35.96 9.14
C ASP A 481 13.87 -34.78 9.65
N GLY A 482 13.84 -33.68 8.89
CA GLY A 482 13.13 -32.45 9.23
C GLY A 482 13.72 -31.67 10.40
N CYS A 483 14.91 -32.05 10.89
CA CYS A 483 15.58 -31.39 12.01
C CYS A 483 17.04 -31.04 11.72
N THR A 484 17.66 -31.63 10.70
CA THR A 484 19.01 -31.27 10.27
C THR A 484 18.95 -30.21 9.17
N LEU A 485 19.57 -29.05 9.42
CA LEU A 485 19.65 -27.93 8.49
C LEU A 485 21.10 -27.71 8.06
N LEU A 486 21.36 -27.77 6.76
CA LEU A 486 22.65 -27.43 6.18
C LEU A 486 22.66 -25.93 5.85
N CYS A 487 23.50 -25.18 6.54
CA CYS A 487 23.66 -23.73 6.36
C CYS A 487 25.09 -23.29 6.70
N ALA A 488 25.45 -22.06 6.34
CA ALA A 488 26.73 -21.45 6.69
C ALA A 488 26.52 -20.15 7.46
N ASN A 489 27.44 -19.82 8.37
CA ASN A 489 27.54 -18.49 8.94
C ASN A 489 28.23 -17.59 7.91
N ARG A 490 27.45 -16.71 7.27
CA ARG A 490 27.92 -15.80 6.22
C ARG A 490 28.16 -14.41 6.80
N ASP A 491 29.16 -13.71 6.28
CA ASP A 491 29.44 -12.31 6.67
C ASP A 491 28.30 -11.38 6.23
N ARG A 492 27.81 -11.61 5.01
CA ARG A 492 26.60 -10.96 4.51
C ARG A 492 25.39 -11.81 4.84
N ARG A 493 24.49 -11.23 5.62
CA ARG A 493 23.21 -11.81 5.99
C ARG A 493 22.12 -11.11 5.18
N ASP A 494 21.25 -11.88 4.55
CA ASP A 494 20.19 -11.35 3.69
C ASP A 494 18.80 -11.54 4.33
N HIS A 495 18.70 -12.42 5.34
CA HIS A 495 17.44 -12.74 6.03
C HIS A 495 17.49 -12.48 7.54
N ARG A 496 16.34 -12.06 8.11
CA ARG A 496 16.22 -11.73 9.55
C ARG A 496 16.62 -12.89 10.45
N TRP A 497 16.32 -14.13 10.07
CA TRP A 497 16.62 -15.32 10.87
C TRP A 497 18.13 -15.60 10.97
N GLU A 498 18.97 -14.98 10.13
CA GLU A 498 20.43 -15.12 10.19
C GLU A 498 21.05 -14.29 11.33
N TRP A 499 20.34 -13.26 11.83
CA TRP A 499 20.85 -12.40 12.92
C TRP A 499 19.93 -12.28 14.14
N GLN A 500 18.66 -12.69 14.05
CA GLN A 500 17.75 -12.75 15.20
C GLN A 500 17.62 -14.18 15.72
N LYS A 501 17.61 -14.32 17.05
CA LYS A 501 17.28 -15.59 17.70
C LYS A 501 15.80 -15.89 17.49
N TRP A 502 15.48 -17.16 17.21
CA TRP A 502 14.13 -17.65 17.04
C TRP A 502 14.02 -19.09 17.56
N GLN A 503 12.81 -19.53 17.89
CA GLN A 503 12.57 -20.87 18.43
C GLN A 503 12.36 -21.89 17.32
N THR A 504 13.09 -23.00 17.37
CA THR A 504 13.01 -24.13 16.42
C THR A 504 11.77 -24.99 16.67
N THR A 505 10.58 -24.39 16.57
CA THR A 505 9.31 -25.12 16.61
C THR A 505 9.03 -25.78 15.25
N PRO A 506 8.25 -26.88 15.21
CA PRO A 506 7.84 -27.50 13.93
C PRO A 506 7.20 -26.50 12.96
N ASP A 507 6.36 -25.59 13.46
CA ASP A 507 5.71 -24.56 12.65
C ASP A 507 6.71 -23.55 12.08
N ALA A 508 7.72 -23.14 12.85
CA ALA A 508 8.75 -22.22 12.39
C ALA A 508 9.67 -22.87 11.35
N ILE A 509 9.94 -24.17 11.48
CA ILE A 509 10.67 -24.95 10.47
C ILE A 509 9.82 -25.09 9.21
N ASN A 510 8.54 -25.48 9.33
CA ASN A 510 7.62 -25.62 8.20
C ASN A 510 7.46 -24.31 7.43
N ARG A 511 7.25 -23.19 8.12
CA ARG A 511 7.12 -21.88 7.47
C ARG A 511 8.35 -21.52 6.63
N ARG A 512 9.56 -21.81 7.11
CA ARG A 512 10.79 -21.53 6.35
C ARG A 512 11.04 -22.56 5.26
N ALA A 513 10.77 -23.82 5.54
CA ALA A 513 10.78 -24.88 4.54
C ALA A 513 9.77 -24.62 3.43
N GLU A 514 8.66 -23.93 3.68
CA GLU A 514 7.71 -23.56 2.62
C GLU A 514 8.18 -22.37 1.78
N ASN A 515 8.86 -21.40 2.40
CA ASN A 515 9.09 -20.09 1.80
C ASN A 515 10.54 -19.80 1.42
N GLU A 516 11.53 -20.46 2.01
CA GLU A 516 12.92 -20.01 1.92
C GLU A 516 13.94 -21.15 1.81
N TRP A 517 13.74 -22.28 2.49
CA TRP A 517 14.72 -23.36 2.57
C TRP A 517 14.44 -24.47 1.57
N ILE A 518 15.47 -25.03 0.95
CA ILE A 518 15.36 -26.26 0.16
C ILE A 518 14.92 -27.38 1.10
N ASP A 519 13.81 -28.04 0.81
CA ASP A 519 13.18 -29.02 1.69
C ASP A 519 13.28 -30.42 1.07
N LEU A 520 14.10 -31.29 1.67
CA LEU A 520 14.32 -32.65 1.19
C LEU A 520 13.35 -33.68 1.78
N ARG A 521 12.41 -33.26 2.63
CA ARG A 521 11.45 -34.17 3.28
C ARG A 521 10.50 -34.78 2.25
N VAL A 522 10.05 -36.00 2.55
CA VAL A 522 9.10 -36.77 1.74
C VAL A 522 7.83 -35.95 1.41
N ASN A 523 7.35 -35.14 2.35
CA ASN A 523 6.16 -34.30 2.12
C ASN A 523 6.37 -33.25 1.03
N ASN A 524 7.54 -32.60 0.95
CA ASN A 524 7.84 -31.66 -0.13
C ASN A 524 8.01 -32.40 -1.47
N MET A 525 8.62 -33.59 -1.45
CA MET A 525 8.75 -34.43 -2.65
C MET A 525 7.40 -34.88 -3.20
N ALA A 526 6.42 -35.15 -2.33
CA ALA A 526 5.04 -35.40 -2.74
C ALA A 526 4.43 -34.16 -3.43
N GLY A 527 4.72 -32.96 -2.92
CA GLY A 527 4.34 -31.70 -3.58
C GLY A 527 4.96 -31.55 -4.97
N TRP A 528 6.26 -31.85 -5.12
CA TRP A 528 6.94 -31.86 -6.42
C TRP A 528 6.43 -32.92 -7.38
N GLN A 529 6.16 -34.14 -6.90
CA GLN A 529 5.53 -35.19 -7.70
C GLN A 529 4.17 -34.72 -8.22
N ALA A 530 3.34 -34.13 -7.36
CA ALA A 530 2.03 -33.59 -7.72
C ALA A 530 2.14 -32.44 -8.75
N ARG A 531 3.10 -31.51 -8.59
CA ARG A 531 3.39 -30.44 -9.55
C ARG A 531 3.75 -31.00 -10.93
N MET A 532 4.69 -31.94 -11.00
CA MET A 532 5.11 -32.54 -12.27
C MET A 532 3.96 -33.32 -12.93
N ALA A 533 3.17 -34.05 -12.15
CA ALA A 533 1.99 -34.75 -12.66
C ALA A 533 0.92 -33.78 -13.19
N ALA A 534 0.70 -32.64 -12.51
CA ALA A 534 -0.23 -31.60 -12.94
C ALA A 534 0.21 -30.96 -14.26
N ILE A 535 1.49 -30.61 -14.39
CA ILE A 535 2.06 -30.06 -15.63
C ILE A 535 1.88 -31.04 -16.80
N LEU A 536 2.19 -32.34 -16.59
CA LEU A 536 2.02 -33.37 -17.61
C LEU A 536 0.55 -33.64 -17.96
N ALA A 537 -0.36 -33.52 -16.99
CA ALA A 537 -1.79 -33.63 -17.24
C ALA A 537 -2.31 -32.45 -18.08
N GLU A 538 -1.88 -31.23 -17.77
CA GLU A 538 -2.20 -30.04 -18.56
C GLU A 538 -1.67 -30.17 -20.00
N ALA A 539 -0.43 -30.62 -20.17
CA ALA A 539 0.17 -30.86 -21.48
C ALA A 539 -0.60 -31.89 -22.30
N ARG A 540 -1.10 -32.97 -21.68
CA ARG A 540 -1.91 -34.01 -22.33
C ARG A 540 -3.30 -33.54 -22.76
N ASN A 541 -3.83 -32.49 -22.12
CA ASN A 541 -5.12 -31.91 -22.47
C ASN A 541 -5.04 -30.95 -23.67
N LEU A 542 -3.83 -30.62 -24.13
CA LEU A 542 -3.63 -29.84 -25.34
C LEU A 542 -3.82 -30.74 -26.57
N PRO A 543 -4.32 -30.22 -27.71
CA PRO A 543 -4.44 -30.99 -28.93
C PRO A 543 -3.09 -31.60 -29.36
N GLU A 544 -3.06 -32.58 -30.27
CA GLU A 544 -1.77 -32.99 -30.82
C GLU A 544 -1.16 -31.87 -31.70
N PRO A 545 0.16 -31.78 -31.85
CA PRO A 545 0.79 -30.78 -32.72
C PRO A 545 0.33 -30.85 -34.18
N ALA A 546 -0.10 -32.03 -34.65
CA ALA A 546 -0.66 -32.24 -35.99
C ALA A 546 -2.13 -31.78 -36.12
N PHE A 547 -2.77 -31.40 -35.02
CA PHE A 547 -4.10 -30.81 -35.02
C PHE A 547 -4.02 -29.36 -35.51
N ASP A 548 -4.94 -28.94 -36.38
CA ASP A 548 -5.09 -27.55 -36.82
C ASP A 548 -5.46 -26.67 -35.61
N SER A 549 -4.42 -26.23 -34.91
CA SER A 549 -4.52 -25.54 -33.64
C SER A 549 -4.41 -24.03 -33.89
N SER A 550 -5.50 -23.33 -33.65
CA SER A 550 -5.52 -21.86 -33.69
C SER A 550 -4.63 -21.29 -32.58
N SER A 551 -4.42 -19.97 -32.61
CA SER A 551 -3.71 -19.19 -31.58
C SER A 551 -4.32 -19.26 -30.18
N ARG A 552 -5.37 -20.06 -29.97
CA ARG A 552 -6.01 -20.35 -28.69
C ARG A 552 -5.07 -21.05 -27.71
N TRP A 553 -4.11 -21.85 -28.19
CA TRP A 553 -3.28 -22.70 -27.34
C TRP A 553 -1.89 -22.11 -27.15
N LEU A 554 -1.56 -21.75 -25.91
CA LEU A 554 -0.20 -21.49 -25.48
C LEU A 554 0.34 -22.77 -24.85
N ARG A 555 1.45 -23.31 -25.37
CA ARG A 555 2.10 -24.49 -24.80
C ARG A 555 3.32 -24.07 -23.99
N PRO A 556 3.19 -23.83 -22.68
CA PRO A 556 4.37 -23.65 -21.84
C PRO A 556 5.21 -24.94 -21.89
N MET A 557 6.54 -24.79 -21.82
CA MET A 557 7.47 -25.94 -21.81
C MET A 557 7.43 -26.83 -23.06
N SER A 558 7.03 -26.29 -24.22
CA SER A 558 7.14 -27.02 -25.50
C SER A 558 8.39 -26.63 -26.27
N ASP A 559 8.97 -27.61 -26.96
CA ASP A 559 9.99 -27.34 -27.95
C ASP A 559 9.40 -26.51 -29.10
N ALA A 560 10.07 -25.43 -29.47
CA ALA A 560 9.55 -24.46 -30.44
C ALA A 560 9.42 -25.04 -31.86
N THR A 561 10.16 -26.11 -32.17
CA THR A 561 10.13 -26.73 -33.52
C THR A 561 9.09 -27.84 -33.65
N SER A 562 8.94 -28.68 -32.62
CA SER A 562 8.06 -29.84 -32.62
C SER A 562 6.71 -29.57 -31.94
N TRP A 563 6.59 -28.48 -31.18
CA TRP A 563 5.41 -28.15 -30.37
C TRP A 563 5.03 -29.23 -29.35
N GLN A 564 5.94 -30.18 -29.09
CA GLN A 564 5.81 -31.20 -28.07
C GLN A 564 6.38 -30.71 -26.75
N THR A 565 5.78 -31.13 -25.64
CA THR A 565 6.31 -30.85 -24.31
C THR A 565 7.73 -31.41 -24.21
N GLU A 566 8.68 -30.56 -23.80
CA GLU A 566 10.04 -31.03 -23.54
C GLU A 566 9.99 -32.06 -22.39
N PRO A 567 10.51 -33.28 -22.59
CA PRO A 567 10.47 -34.30 -21.54
C PRO A 567 11.41 -33.94 -20.39
N GLU A 568 12.50 -33.22 -20.68
CA GLU A 568 13.50 -32.77 -19.70
C GLU A 568 12.96 -31.62 -18.83
N ILE A 569 13.32 -31.63 -17.55
CA ILE A 569 12.92 -30.58 -16.61
C ILE A 569 13.62 -29.27 -16.98
N ASN A 570 12.84 -28.27 -17.41
CA ASN A 570 13.28 -26.89 -17.51
C ASN A 570 12.93 -26.15 -16.21
N ILE A 571 13.93 -25.99 -15.34
CA ILE A 571 13.73 -25.46 -13.98
C ILE A 571 13.06 -24.08 -13.98
N GLY A 572 13.40 -23.19 -14.93
CA GLY A 572 12.83 -21.84 -14.99
C GLY A 572 11.37 -21.84 -15.41
N GLU A 573 11.00 -22.70 -16.37
CA GLU A 573 9.62 -22.81 -16.84
C GLU A 573 8.71 -23.51 -15.82
N VAL A 574 9.22 -24.55 -15.14
CA VAL A 574 8.47 -25.25 -14.07
C VAL A 574 8.20 -24.29 -12.91
N VAL A 575 9.20 -23.52 -12.46
CA VAL A 575 8.99 -22.53 -11.39
C VAL A 575 8.08 -21.39 -11.85
N GLY A 576 8.19 -20.97 -13.12
CA GLY A 576 7.24 -20.04 -13.73
C GLY A 576 5.79 -20.55 -13.68
N TRP A 577 5.57 -21.83 -13.96
CA TRP A 577 4.26 -22.49 -13.84
C TRP A 577 3.77 -22.49 -12.38
N ILE A 578 4.65 -22.77 -11.41
CA ILE A 578 4.30 -22.74 -9.97
C ILE A 578 3.83 -21.34 -9.56
N PHE A 579 4.54 -20.28 -9.97
CA PHE A 579 4.15 -18.90 -9.65
C PHE A 579 2.81 -18.50 -10.28
N ILE A 580 2.53 -18.98 -11.50
CA ILE A 580 1.24 -18.73 -12.17
C ILE A 580 0.09 -19.46 -11.44
N ASN A 581 0.28 -20.73 -11.09
CA ASN A 581 -0.82 -21.60 -10.65
C ASN A 581 -0.99 -21.68 -9.13
N GLU A 582 0.11 -21.74 -8.37
CA GLU A 582 0.06 -21.82 -6.90
C GLU A 582 0.03 -20.44 -6.25
N GLU A 583 0.85 -19.50 -6.74
CA GLU A 583 0.93 -18.14 -6.18
C GLU A 583 -0.06 -17.16 -6.83
N LYS A 584 -0.78 -17.60 -7.87
CA LYS A 584 -1.71 -16.77 -8.64
C LYS A 584 -1.06 -15.50 -9.20
N GLY A 585 0.24 -15.55 -9.43
CA GLY A 585 1.09 -14.44 -9.89
C GLY A 585 1.00 -14.18 -11.40
N VAL A 586 -0.11 -14.58 -12.03
CA VAL A 586 -0.29 -14.37 -13.48
C VAL A 586 -0.38 -12.88 -13.80
N ARG A 587 0.29 -12.48 -14.86
CA ARG A 587 0.15 -11.14 -15.40
C ARG A 587 -1.25 -11.00 -16.04
N MET A 588 -2.14 -10.25 -15.40
CA MET A 588 -3.52 -10.07 -15.87
C MET A 588 -3.61 -9.35 -17.24
N LYS A 589 -2.73 -8.38 -17.49
CA LYS A 589 -2.69 -7.58 -18.73
C LYS A 589 -1.39 -7.84 -19.48
N SER A 590 -1.35 -8.90 -20.29
CA SER A 590 -0.19 -9.31 -21.11
C SER A 590 -0.17 -8.69 -22.49
#